data_AF-A0A7S4Q255-F1
#
_entry.id   AF-A0A7S4Q255-F1
#
_cell.length_a   1.000
_cell.length_b   1.000
_cell.length_c   1.000
_cell.angle_alpha   90.00
_cell.angle_beta   90.00
_cell.angle_gamma   90.00
#
_symmetry.space_group_name_H-M   'P 1'
#
loop_
_entity.id
_entity.type
_entity.pdbx_description
1 polymer ?
#
loop_
_entity_poly.entity_id
_entity_poly.type
_entity_poly.pdbx_seq_one_letter_code
_entity_poly.pdbx_strand_id
1 'polypeptide(L)'
;GIPIRSLSSLGAAGVLARRWEDLQSMDAAQLRQECGSLGMIPGAQAPEAVLRGRLRKVALWEQLDLQQLRLEASSLGTTGEALTSVTQLRDFLVLNLCVEDFKGTGVPVRRLHSMQAALAMEKELRGVQALSASQLRQACLARSVPTATRASRQDLLKLVSDLVLWEALPAEELRVECQNLGIRHQQLVPQMSAQEDQRRSLRELLLVRACQAAMEERDIPYWEVNSSSACSAVVQAWDKIGALTAEEVKLEYRGAGLSPTGVPVTEMVTRLRQMSLWMEAPLPAIQKECRKASINSIARENEKADLVKKLVRALWGEPSPEQQRQRGQRERQCAEEQQRRQERQQHQRSGAAPPHREGAARPTDVAAMAVHLRILGLSLPASMEDVRKAWRKLALKYHPDKNAEEEKEHAAELFHKISEAYEFVMEHQRLLKTSKTGQTHKPPAEDPGNAVFAGSFALVGSWSDWTSFEELTSDLSGNFSVDVSVAGGEEIEFQVLCDGNWDRRLYPSPKGDVVLGPGGEEEAHGVNWRIAPQMSRTTLRVKLRPRARRLEYFLLR
;
A
#
# COMPACT_ATOMS: atom_id res chain seq x y z
N GLY A 1 -43.20 -7.27 -43.21
CA GLY A 1 -41.76 -6.97 -43.25
C GLY A 1 -41.35 -6.09 -42.09
N ILE A 2 -41.99 -4.93 -41.94
CA ILE A 2 -41.72 -4.00 -40.85
C ILE A 2 -42.33 -4.54 -39.53
N PRO A 3 -41.55 -4.68 -38.45
CA PRO A 3 -42.06 -5.13 -37.16
C PRO A 3 -42.77 -3.99 -36.42
N ILE A 4 -44.01 -3.67 -36.82
CA ILE A 4 -44.77 -2.52 -36.28
C ILE A 4 -44.90 -2.59 -34.74
N ARG A 5 -44.94 -3.80 -34.17
CA ARG A 5 -45.05 -4.01 -32.70
C ARG A 5 -43.81 -3.57 -31.91
N SER A 6 -42.65 -3.49 -32.56
CA SER A 6 -41.40 -3.06 -31.93
C SER A 6 -41.09 -1.59 -32.22
N LEU A 7 -42.01 -0.81 -32.78
CA LEU A 7 -41.78 0.62 -33.05
C LEU A 7 -42.48 1.47 -32.00
N SER A 8 -41.82 2.57 -31.62
CA SER A 8 -42.32 3.52 -30.62
C SER A 8 -43.53 4.34 -31.11
N SER A 9 -43.74 4.46 -32.43
CA SER A 9 -44.86 5.20 -33.01
C SER A 9 -45.22 4.76 -34.43
N LEU A 10 -46.45 5.08 -34.85
CA LEU A 10 -46.89 4.88 -36.24
C LEU A 10 -46.14 5.78 -37.24
N GLY A 11 -45.67 6.96 -36.79
CA GLY A 11 -44.84 7.86 -37.58
C GLY A 11 -43.48 7.23 -37.91
N ALA A 12 -42.85 6.56 -36.94
CA ALA A 12 -41.61 5.82 -37.13
C ALA A 12 -41.78 4.69 -38.17
N ALA A 13 -42.94 4.03 -38.20
CA ALA A 13 -43.25 3.02 -39.21
C ALA A 13 -43.34 3.62 -40.63
N GLY A 14 -43.91 4.81 -40.77
CA GLY A 14 -43.98 5.53 -42.05
C GLY A 14 -42.60 5.98 -42.55
N VAL A 15 -41.74 6.48 -41.67
CA VAL A 15 -40.35 6.85 -41.99
C VAL A 15 -39.57 5.61 -42.45
N LEU A 16 -39.69 4.51 -41.72
CA LEU A 16 -39.02 3.25 -42.04
C LEU A 16 -39.49 2.66 -43.38
N ALA A 17 -40.79 2.75 -43.68
CA ALA A 17 -41.35 2.27 -44.94
C ALA A 17 -40.76 3.00 -46.15
N ARG A 18 -40.74 4.34 -46.12
CA ARG A 18 -40.11 5.15 -47.17
C ARG A 18 -38.63 4.81 -47.34
N ARG A 19 -37.91 4.74 -46.22
CA ARG A 19 -36.49 4.38 -46.23
C ARG A 19 -36.24 3.00 -46.85
N TRP A 20 -37.11 2.03 -46.60
CA TRP A 20 -36.99 0.69 -47.18
C TRP A 20 -37.34 0.64 -48.67
N GLU A 21 -38.23 1.51 -49.15
CA GLU A 21 -38.52 1.69 -50.58
C GLU A 21 -37.33 2.33 -51.30
N ASP A 22 -36.72 3.37 -50.72
CA ASP A 22 -35.49 3.99 -51.25
C ASP A 22 -34.36 2.96 -51.38
N LEU A 23 -34.17 2.11 -50.36
CA LEU A 23 -33.18 1.03 -50.40
C LEU A 23 -33.48 -0.06 -51.46
N GLN A 24 -34.73 -0.18 -51.95
CA GLN A 24 -35.05 -1.10 -53.05
C GLN A 24 -34.71 -0.51 -54.41
N SER A 25 -34.78 0.81 -54.57
CA SER A 25 -34.50 1.47 -55.85
C SER A 25 -33.00 1.71 -56.10
N MET A 26 -32.17 1.61 -55.06
CA MET A 26 -30.72 1.77 -55.14
C MET A 26 -30.00 0.63 -55.88
N ASP A 27 -28.97 1.00 -56.63
CA ASP A 27 -28.05 0.08 -57.29
C ASP A 27 -26.95 -0.44 -56.34
N ALA A 28 -26.16 -1.42 -56.81
CA ALA A 28 -25.08 -2.02 -56.01
C ALA A 28 -24.01 -1.01 -55.54
N ALA A 29 -23.72 0.03 -56.33
CA ALA A 29 -22.68 1.00 -56.00
C ALA A 29 -23.15 1.94 -54.88
N GLN A 30 -24.39 2.42 -54.99
CA GLN A 30 -25.07 3.24 -53.99
C GLN A 30 -25.21 2.49 -52.65
N LEU A 31 -25.67 1.23 -52.69
CA LEU A 31 -25.79 0.39 -51.49
C LEU A 31 -24.44 0.17 -50.80
N ARG A 32 -23.34 0.05 -51.56
CA ARG A 32 -21.99 -0.09 -51.02
C ARG A 32 -21.48 1.22 -50.43
N GLN A 33 -21.71 2.35 -51.09
CA GLN A 33 -21.34 3.66 -50.58
C GLN A 33 -22.05 3.93 -49.25
N GLU A 34 -23.33 3.61 -49.15
CA GLU A 34 -24.11 3.78 -47.93
C GLU A 34 -23.64 2.83 -46.81
N CYS A 35 -23.36 1.56 -47.13
CA CYS A 35 -22.71 0.65 -46.19
C CYS A 35 -21.37 1.21 -45.67
N GLY A 36 -20.56 1.77 -46.56
CA GLY A 36 -19.27 2.38 -46.21
C GLY A 36 -19.41 3.60 -45.31
N SER A 37 -20.44 4.42 -45.52
CA SER A 37 -20.73 5.57 -44.65
C SER A 37 -21.07 5.17 -43.21
N LEU A 38 -21.61 3.96 -43.03
CA LEU A 38 -21.91 3.35 -41.73
C LEU A 38 -20.74 2.53 -41.17
N GLY A 39 -19.56 2.58 -41.80
CA GLY A 39 -18.38 1.83 -41.38
C GLY A 39 -18.46 0.33 -41.65
N MET A 40 -19.49 -0.16 -42.34
CA MET A 40 -19.56 -1.56 -42.78
C MET A 40 -18.60 -1.74 -43.96
N ILE A 41 -17.79 -2.80 -43.94
CA ILE A 41 -16.91 -3.16 -45.06
C ILE A 41 -17.50 -4.37 -45.78
N PRO A 42 -18.46 -4.17 -46.69
CA PRO A 42 -18.97 -5.27 -47.47
C PRO A 42 -17.87 -5.81 -48.38
N GLY A 43 -17.69 -7.14 -48.39
CA GLY A 43 -16.77 -7.77 -49.31
C GLY A 43 -17.02 -7.34 -50.76
N ALA A 44 -15.96 -7.28 -51.58
CA ALA A 44 -16.06 -6.83 -52.97
C ALA A 44 -17.14 -7.60 -53.78
N GLN A 45 -17.43 -8.85 -53.41
CA GLN A 45 -18.43 -9.71 -54.05
C GLN A 45 -19.75 -9.88 -53.24
N ALA A 46 -20.00 -9.05 -52.22
CA ALA A 46 -21.21 -9.16 -51.41
C ALA A 46 -22.49 -9.02 -52.26
N PRO A 47 -23.44 -9.97 -52.19
CA PRO A 47 -24.69 -9.89 -52.95
C PRO A 47 -25.52 -8.67 -52.53
N GLU A 48 -26.19 -8.02 -53.48
CA GLU A 48 -27.06 -6.86 -53.21
C GLU A 48 -28.13 -7.16 -52.17
N ALA A 49 -28.69 -8.37 -52.18
CA ALA A 49 -29.69 -8.82 -51.21
C ALA A 49 -29.15 -8.77 -49.76
N VAL A 50 -27.87 -9.08 -49.55
CA VAL A 50 -27.21 -9.03 -48.24
C VAL A 50 -27.02 -7.58 -47.81
N LEU A 51 -26.55 -6.71 -48.72
CA LEU A 51 -26.36 -5.28 -48.45
C LEU A 51 -27.66 -4.59 -48.08
N ARG A 52 -28.72 -4.80 -48.88
CA ARG A 52 -30.07 -4.28 -48.59
C ARG A 52 -30.60 -4.82 -47.27
N GLY A 53 -30.38 -6.11 -46.99
CA GLY A 53 -30.77 -6.73 -45.72
C GLY A 53 -30.12 -6.07 -44.50
N ARG A 54 -28.82 -5.77 -44.58
CA ARG A 54 -28.08 -5.06 -43.53
C ARG A 54 -28.59 -3.62 -43.35
N LEU A 55 -28.69 -2.85 -44.43
CA LEU A 55 -29.15 -1.46 -44.39
C LEU A 55 -30.59 -1.33 -43.85
N ARG A 56 -31.47 -2.28 -44.19
CA ARG A 56 -32.83 -2.34 -43.62
C ARG A 56 -32.84 -2.54 -42.10
N LYS A 57 -31.93 -3.36 -41.57
CA LYS A 57 -31.76 -3.54 -40.11
C LYS A 57 -31.22 -2.28 -39.45
N VAL A 58 -30.22 -1.63 -40.03
CA VAL A 58 -29.69 -0.36 -39.50
C VAL A 58 -30.79 0.71 -39.47
N ALA A 59 -31.55 0.87 -40.56
CA ALA A 59 -32.68 1.78 -40.61
C ALA A 59 -33.77 1.44 -39.56
N LEU A 60 -33.97 0.16 -39.25
CA LEU A 60 -34.87 -0.25 -38.16
C LEU A 60 -34.33 0.22 -36.80
N TRP A 61 -33.05 -0.02 -36.50
CA TRP A 61 -32.40 0.37 -35.23
C TRP A 61 -32.36 1.88 -34.99
N GLU A 62 -32.37 2.68 -36.06
CA GLU A 62 -32.52 4.14 -35.96
C GLU A 62 -33.88 4.57 -35.37
N GLN A 63 -34.90 3.71 -35.51
CA GLN A 63 -36.27 3.97 -35.06
C GLN A 63 -36.62 3.29 -33.72
N LEU A 64 -35.78 2.38 -33.23
CA LEU A 64 -35.98 1.69 -31.95
C LEU A 64 -35.57 2.57 -30.75
N ASP A 65 -36.24 2.36 -29.63
CA ASP A 65 -35.87 2.97 -28.35
C ASP A 65 -34.71 2.23 -27.65
N LEU A 66 -34.20 2.79 -26.55
CA LEU A 66 -33.07 2.23 -25.81
C LEU A 66 -33.34 0.83 -25.26
N GLN A 67 -34.56 0.54 -24.80
CA GLN A 67 -34.92 -0.76 -24.22
C GLN A 67 -34.95 -1.84 -25.31
N GLN A 68 -35.53 -1.53 -26.46
CA GLN A 68 -35.60 -2.41 -27.62
C GLN A 68 -34.21 -2.70 -28.21
N LEU A 69 -33.37 -1.66 -28.33
CA LEU A 69 -31.97 -1.84 -28.76
C LEU A 69 -31.17 -2.73 -27.81
N ARG A 70 -31.42 -2.61 -26.49
CA ARG A 70 -30.81 -3.52 -25.50
C ARG A 70 -31.27 -4.95 -25.68
N LEU A 71 -32.57 -5.20 -25.87
CA LEU A 71 -33.09 -6.55 -26.10
C LEU A 71 -32.46 -7.20 -27.34
N GLU A 72 -32.32 -6.43 -28.42
CA GLU A 72 -31.61 -6.90 -29.61
C GLU A 72 -30.13 -7.17 -29.34
N ALA A 73 -29.44 -6.28 -28.62
CA ALA A 73 -28.03 -6.47 -28.28
C ALA A 73 -27.81 -7.69 -27.35
N SER A 74 -28.68 -7.88 -26.35
CA SER A 74 -28.66 -9.05 -25.46
C SER A 74 -28.88 -10.36 -26.21
N SER A 75 -29.67 -10.36 -27.28
CA SER A 75 -29.84 -11.55 -28.13
C SER A 75 -28.57 -11.97 -28.88
N LEU A 76 -27.58 -11.06 -28.96
CA LEU A 76 -26.31 -11.27 -29.66
C LEU A 76 -25.13 -11.56 -28.71
N GLY A 77 -25.27 -11.35 -27.39
CA GLY A 77 -24.26 -11.68 -26.38
C GLY A 77 -24.29 -10.81 -25.12
N THR A 78 -23.45 -11.16 -24.14
CA THR A 78 -23.35 -10.51 -22.81
C THR A 78 -22.77 -9.09 -22.84
N THR A 79 -22.03 -8.75 -23.90
CA THR A 79 -21.43 -7.42 -24.11
C THR A 79 -22.46 -6.32 -24.32
N GLY A 80 -23.63 -6.65 -24.88
CA GLY A 80 -24.70 -5.70 -25.15
C GLY A 80 -25.35 -5.12 -23.89
N GLU A 81 -25.34 -5.86 -22.77
CA GLU A 81 -26.02 -5.47 -21.53
C GLU A 81 -25.32 -4.33 -20.78
N ALA A 82 -24.00 -4.23 -20.93
CA ALA A 82 -23.18 -3.22 -20.27
C ALA A 82 -23.27 -1.84 -20.95
N LEU A 83 -23.82 -1.77 -22.18
CA LEU A 83 -23.90 -0.53 -22.94
C LEU A 83 -25.06 0.35 -22.46
N THR A 84 -24.74 1.63 -22.20
CA THR A 84 -25.67 2.61 -21.64
C THR A 84 -26.15 3.63 -22.65
N SER A 85 -25.42 3.82 -23.75
CA SER A 85 -25.77 4.77 -24.81
C SER A 85 -26.43 4.09 -26.01
N VAL A 86 -27.43 4.78 -26.59
CA VAL A 86 -28.04 4.43 -27.88
C VAL A 86 -27.00 4.33 -29.00
N THR A 87 -26.01 5.23 -29.02
CA THR A 87 -24.95 5.23 -30.03
C THR A 87 -24.07 3.99 -29.93
N GLN A 88 -23.63 3.65 -28.71
CA GLN A 88 -22.81 2.47 -28.45
C GLN A 88 -23.55 1.17 -28.80
N LEU A 89 -24.85 1.08 -28.46
CA LEU A 89 -25.67 -0.08 -28.82
C LEU A 89 -25.82 -0.22 -30.33
N ARG A 90 -26.09 0.89 -31.05
CA ARG A 90 -26.18 0.87 -32.52
C ARG A 90 -24.85 0.47 -33.15
N ASP A 91 -23.73 1.02 -32.69
CA ASP A 91 -22.39 0.68 -33.18
C ASP A 91 -22.09 -0.81 -32.97
N PHE A 92 -22.43 -1.36 -31.79
CA PHE A 92 -22.31 -2.78 -31.48
C PHE A 92 -23.18 -3.65 -32.39
N LEU A 93 -24.43 -3.27 -32.63
CA LEU A 93 -25.35 -4.00 -33.49
C LEU A 93 -24.86 -4.00 -34.96
N VAL A 94 -24.43 -2.83 -35.47
CA VAL A 94 -23.84 -2.69 -36.82
C VAL A 94 -22.58 -3.54 -36.95
N LEU A 95 -21.71 -3.52 -35.95
CA LEU A 95 -20.52 -4.35 -35.90
C LEU A 95 -20.87 -5.84 -35.99
N ASN A 96 -21.90 -6.28 -35.28
CA ASN A 96 -22.35 -7.67 -35.31
C ASN A 96 -22.98 -8.10 -36.66
N LEU A 97 -23.48 -7.18 -37.48
CA LEU A 97 -23.90 -7.50 -38.87
C LEU A 97 -22.73 -7.86 -39.76
N CYS A 98 -21.54 -7.37 -39.44
CA CYS A 98 -20.32 -7.56 -40.22
C CYS A 98 -19.50 -8.77 -39.76
N VAL A 99 -19.96 -9.57 -38.79
CA VAL A 99 -19.22 -10.74 -38.27
C VAL A 99 -18.72 -11.66 -39.38
N GLU A 100 -19.55 -11.90 -40.39
CA GLU A 100 -19.20 -12.72 -41.55
C GLU A 100 -18.07 -12.12 -42.39
N ASP A 101 -17.97 -10.78 -42.46
CA ASP A 101 -16.94 -10.09 -43.24
C ASP A 101 -15.56 -10.20 -42.57
N PHE A 102 -15.53 -10.34 -41.25
CA PHE A 102 -14.31 -10.58 -40.47
C PHE A 102 -13.99 -12.07 -40.30
N LYS A 103 -14.79 -12.99 -40.84
CA LYS A 103 -14.45 -14.42 -40.78
C LYS A 103 -13.13 -14.68 -41.52
N GLY A 104 -12.17 -15.24 -40.78
CA GLY A 104 -10.83 -15.56 -41.30
C GLY A 104 -9.76 -14.49 -41.03
N THR A 105 -10.12 -13.30 -40.54
CA THR A 105 -9.14 -12.28 -40.13
C THR A 105 -8.58 -12.50 -38.73
N GLY A 106 -9.28 -13.29 -37.91
CA GLY A 106 -8.94 -13.54 -36.50
C GLY A 106 -9.50 -12.51 -35.52
N VAL A 107 -10.24 -11.50 -35.99
CA VAL A 107 -10.85 -10.48 -35.13
C VAL A 107 -12.12 -11.03 -34.46
N PRO A 108 -12.22 -11.06 -33.11
CA PRO A 108 -13.41 -11.53 -32.42
C PRO A 108 -14.46 -10.41 -32.30
N VAL A 109 -15.11 -10.10 -33.42
CA VAL A 109 -16.08 -9.01 -33.58
C VAL A 109 -17.12 -8.92 -32.46
N ARG A 110 -17.65 -10.06 -32.00
CA ARG A 110 -18.69 -10.11 -30.94
C ARG A 110 -18.24 -9.59 -29.57
N ARG A 111 -16.92 -9.53 -29.35
CA ARG A 111 -16.29 -9.12 -28.10
C ARG A 111 -15.87 -7.64 -28.12
N LEU A 112 -16.04 -6.97 -29.25
CA LEU A 112 -15.70 -5.57 -29.44
C LEU A 112 -16.96 -4.71 -29.41
N HIS A 113 -16.83 -3.48 -28.94
CA HIS A 113 -17.95 -2.52 -28.88
C HIS A 113 -17.90 -1.45 -29.99
N SER A 114 -16.87 -1.46 -30.83
CA SER A 114 -16.64 -0.41 -31.83
C SER A 114 -16.13 -0.98 -33.14
N MET A 115 -16.73 -0.52 -34.24
CA MET A 115 -16.27 -0.81 -35.59
C MET A 115 -14.85 -0.29 -35.83
N GLN A 116 -14.52 0.89 -35.32
CA GLN A 116 -13.16 1.44 -35.46
C GLN A 116 -12.13 0.56 -34.76
N ALA A 117 -12.46 0.03 -33.58
CA ALA A 117 -11.59 -0.91 -32.87
C ALA A 117 -11.40 -2.21 -33.66
N ALA A 118 -12.45 -2.75 -34.27
CA ALA A 118 -12.37 -3.96 -35.09
C ALA A 118 -11.51 -3.76 -36.34
N LEU A 119 -11.64 -2.63 -37.03
CA LEU A 119 -10.85 -2.29 -38.21
C LEU A 119 -9.38 -2.01 -37.88
N ALA A 120 -9.12 -1.29 -36.79
CA ALA A 120 -7.77 -1.07 -36.29
C ALA A 120 -7.09 -2.40 -35.94
N MET A 121 -7.81 -3.27 -35.24
CA MET A 121 -7.34 -4.61 -34.87
C MET A 121 -7.06 -5.47 -36.11
N GLU A 122 -7.96 -5.49 -37.10
CA GLU A 122 -7.76 -6.23 -38.33
C GLU A 122 -6.49 -5.78 -39.07
N LYS A 123 -6.28 -4.47 -39.17
CA LYS A 123 -5.09 -3.88 -39.79
C LYS A 123 -3.82 -4.29 -39.05
N GLU A 124 -3.82 -4.24 -37.72
CA GLU A 124 -2.67 -4.65 -36.92
C GLU A 124 -2.39 -6.15 -37.05
N LEU A 125 -3.40 -7.01 -36.89
CA LEU A 125 -3.23 -8.46 -37.00
C LEU A 125 -2.69 -8.89 -38.38
N ARG A 126 -3.18 -8.26 -39.45
CA ARG A 126 -2.66 -8.49 -40.81
C ARG A 126 -1.18 -8.12 -40.92
N GLY A 127 -0.77 -7.02 -40.30
CA GLY A 127 0.63 -6.63 -40.21
C GLY A 127 1.46 -7.64 -39.42
N VAL A 128 0.96 -8.09 -38.27
CA VAL A 128 1.62 -9.05 -37.38
C VAL A 128 1.88 -10.39 -38.05
N GLN A 129 0.94 -10.89 -38.86
CA GLN A 129 1.10 -12.16 -39.59
C GLN A 129 2.31 -12.16 -40.54
N ALA A 130 2.68 -11.00 -41.10
CA ALA A 130 3.80 -10.85 -42.02
C ALA A 130 5.18 -10.69 -41.33
N LEU A 131 5.22 -10.35 -40.03
CA LEU A 131 6.46 -10.11 -39.30
C LEU A 131 7.25 -11.41 -39.09
N SER A 132 8.58 -11.40 -39.11
CA SER A 132 9.44 -12.53 -38.74
C SER A 132 9.50 -12.79 -37.22
N ALA A 133 10.11 -13.91 -36.78
CA ALA A 133 10.20 -14.24 -35.34
C ALA A 133 10.96 -13.18 -34.51
N SER A 134 12.03 -12.57 -35.04
CA SER A 134 12.76 -11.50 -34.35
C SER A 134 11.92 -10.22 -34.24
N GLN A 135 11.21 -9.86 -35.31
CA GLN A 135 10.30 -8.71 -35.32
C GLN A 135 9.13 -8.90 -34.36
N LEU A 136 8.59 -10.12 -34.23
CA LEU A 136 7.55 -10.42 -33.23
C LEU A 136 8.06 -10.25 -31.80
N ARG A 137 9.30 -10.67 -31.51
CA ARG A 137 9.91 -10.43 -30.19
C ARG A 137 10.06 -8.95 -29.90
N GLN A 138 10.46 -8.15 -30.89
CA GLN A 138 10.51 -6.70 -30.76
C GLN A 138 9.12 -6.10 -30.53
N ALA A 139 8.08 -6.61 -31.19
CA ALA A 139 6.70 -6.18 -31.00
C ALA A 139 6.16 -6.51 -29.59
N CYS A 140 6.52 -7.66 -29.02
CA CYS A 140 6.23 -7.98 -27.62
C CYS A 140 6.97 -7.03 -26.67
N LEU A 141 8.26 -6.79 -26.93
CA LEU A 141 9.10 -5.93 -26.10
C LEU A 141 8.60 -4.47 -26.08
N ALA A 142 8.14 -3.97 -27.23
CA ALA A 142 7.53 -2.65 -27.36
C ALA A 142 6.25 -2.49 -26.51
N ARG A 143 5.61 -3.61 -26.15
CA ARG A 143 4.45 -3.68 -25.25
C ARG A 143 4.84 -4.11 -23.83
N SER A 144 6.12 -4.02 -23.47
CA SER A 144 6.66 -4.41 -22.15
C SER A 144 6.45 -5.88 -21.79
N VAL A 145 6.36 -6.77 -22.79
CA VAL A 145 6.24 -8.21 -22.55
C VAL A 145 7.53 -8.91 -23.01
N PRO A 146 8.38 -9.39 -22.07
CA PRO A 146 9.54 -10.18 -22.41
C PRO A 146 9.10 -11.54 -22.96
N THR A 147 9.94 -12.13 -23.82
CA THR A 147 9.63 -13.41 -24.47
C THR A 147 10.58 -14.51 -24.03
N ALA A 148 10.06 -15.73 -23.94
CA ALA A 148 10.86 -16.91 -23.67
C ALA A 148 11.86 -17.14 -24.83
N THR A 149 13.12 -17.46 -24.53
CA THR A 149 14.16 -17.62 -25.56
C THR A 149 13.81 -18.74 -26.53
N ARG A 150 13.22 -19.81 -26.01
CA ARG A 150 12.78 -20.99 -26.78
C ARG A 150 11.41 -20.86 -27.48
N ALA A 151 10.73 -19.72 -27.36
CA ALA A 151 9.41 -19.52 -27.96
C ALA A 151 9.43 -19.70 -29.49
N SER A 152 8.52 -20.51 -30.01
CA SER A 152 8.38 -20.70 -31.45
C SER A 152 7.76 -19.46 -32.10
N ARG A 153 7.90 -19.35 -33.43
CA ARG A 153 7.21 -18.31 -34.19
C ARG A 153 5.69 -18.30 -33.95
N GLN A 154 5.07 -19.48 -33.84
CA GLN A 154 3.62 -19.59 -33.65
C GLN A 154 3.20 -19.12 -32.26
N ASP A 155 3.98 -19.44 -31.23
CA ASP A 155 3.73 -18.97 -29.86
C ASP A 155 3.85 -17.44 -29.78
N LEU A 156 4.86 -16.87 -30.44
CA LEU A 156 5.04 -15.42 -30.52
C LEU A 156 3.91 -14.73 -31.30
N LEU A 157 3.45 -15.33 -32.41
CA LEU A 157 2.30 -14.82 -33.16
C LEU A 157 1.04 -14.81 -32.29
N LYS A 158 0.77 -15.92 -31.59
CA LYS A 158 -0.36 -16.01 -30.67
C LYS A 158 -0.26 -14.95 -29.57
N LEU A 159 0.91 -14.83 -28.94
CA LEU A 159 1.16 -13.83 -27.90
C LEU A 159 0.90 -12.41 -28.40
N VAL A 160 1.49 -12.00 -29.52
CA VAL A 160 1.23 -10.66 -30.08
C VAL A 160 -0.24 -10.47 -30.44
N SER A 161 -0.91 -11.50 -30.97
CA SER A 161 -2.35 -11.42 -31.28
C SER A 161 -3.19 -11.22 -30.02
N ASP A 162 -2.86 -11.92 -28.94
CA ASP A 162 -3.52 -11.78 -27.64
C ASP A 162 -3.26 -10.37 -27.05
N LEU A 163 -2.05 -9.82 -27.20
CA LEU A 163 -1.73 -8.46 -26.76
C LEU A 163 -2.54 -7.39 -27.52
N VAL A 164 -2.63 -7.52 -28.85
CA VAL A 164 -3.45 -6.63 -29.69
C VAL A 164 -4.93 -6.77 -29.31
N LEU A 165 -5.39 -7.98 -29.00
CA LEU A 165 -6.74 -8.22 -28.51
C LEU A 165 -7.00 -7.48 -27.19
N TRP A 166 -6.13 -7.64 -26.19
CA TRP A 166 -6.31 -6.99 -24.90
C TRP A 166 -6.22 -5.45 -24.96
N GLU A 167 -5.53 -4.91 -25.97
CA GLU A 167 -5.55 -3.47 -26.25
C GLU A 167 -6.90 -3.01 -26.81
N ALA A 168 -7.58 -3.83 -27.61
CA ALA A 168 -8.88 -3.51 -28.20
C ALA A 168 -10.07 -3.80 -27.29
N LEU A 169 -9.94 -4.74 -26.34
CA LEU A 169 -11.05 -5.20 -25.53
C LEU A 169 -11.53 -4.16 -24.48
N PRO A 170 -12.84 -4.15 -24.20
CA PRO A 170 -13.44 -3.37 -23.12
C PRO A 170 -13.20 -4.01 -21.74
N ALA A 171 -13.43 -3.26 -20.66
CA ALA A 171 -13.15 -3.71 -19.29
C ALA A 171 -13.88 -5.01 -18.92
N GLU A 172 -15.13 -5.17 -19.37
CA GLU A 172 -15.98 -6.33 -19.10
C GLU A 172 -15.40 -7.60 -19.70
N GLU A 173 -14.96 -7.55 -20.95
CA GLU A 173 -14.32 -8.67 -21.64
C GLU A 173 -12.92 -8.96 -21.09
N LEU A 174 -12.17 -7.93 -20.68
CA LEU A 174 -10.88 -8.13 -20.01
C LEU A 174 -11.06 -8.85 -18.65
N ARG A 175 -12.17 -8.62 -17.93
CA ARG A 175 -12.49 -9.41 -16.72
C ARG A 175 -12.71 -10.87 -17.07
N VAL A 176 -13.44 -11.15 -18.15
CA VAL A 176 -13.66 -12.53 -18.63
C VAL A 176 -12.33 -13.18 -19.00
N GLU A 177 -11.43 -12.47 -19.69
CA GLU A 177 -10.06 -12.97 -19.96
C GLU A 177 -9.28 -13.26 -18.68
N CYS A 178 -9.33 -12.36 -17.70
CA CYS A 178 -8.69 -12.59 -16.41
C CYS A 178 -9.25 -13.85 -15.72
N GLN A 179 -10.57 -14.07 -15.77
CA GLN A 179 -11.21 -15.27 -15.21
C GLN A 179 -10.77 -16.54 -15.94
N ASN A 180 -10.76 -16.52 -17.26
CA ASN A 180 -10.33 -17.66 -18.09
C ASN A 180 -8.88 -18.05 -17.81
N LEU A 181 -8.01 -17.07 -17.51
CA LEU A 181 -6.61 -17.29 -17.16
C LEU A 181 -6.39 -17.56 -15.66
N GLY A 182 -7.46 -17.62 -14.85
CA GLY A 182 -7.40 -17.90 -13.41
C GLY A 182 -6.87 -16.74 -12.55
N ILE A 183 -6.89 -15.51 -13.06
CA ILE A 183 -6.39 -14.32 -12.37
C ILE A 183 -7.44 -13.78 -11.39
N ARG A 184 -7.06 -13.65 -10.11
CA ARG A 184 -7.90 -13.10 -9.03
C ARG A 184 -8.02 -11.57 -9.10
N HIS A 185 -8.66 -11.07 -10.14
CA HIS A 185 -8.80 -9.63 -10.40
C HIS A 185 -9.80 -8.91 -9.47
N GLN A 186 -10.79 -9.60 -8.90
CA GLN A 186 -11.84 -8.98 -8.07
C GLN A 186 -11.31 -8.30 -6.79
N GLN A 187 -10.23 -8.83 -6.22
CA GLN A 187 -9.58 -8.25 -5.04
C GLN A 187 -8.61 -7.10 -5.40
N LEU A 188 -8.14 -7.08 -6.65
CA LEU A 188 -7.09 -6.18 -7.13
C LEU A 188 -7.64 -4.96 -7.88
N VAL A 189 -8.83 -5.08 -8.46
CA VAL A 189 -9.48 -4.01 -9.24
C VAL A 189 -10.90 -3.79 -8.70
N PRO A 190 -11.09 -2.81 -7.80
CA PRO A 190 -12.40 -2.51 -7.23
C PRO A 190 -13.42 -2.08 -8.31
N GLN A 191 -14.68 -2.47 -8.13
CA GLN A 191 -15.75 -2.12 -9.07
C GLN A 191 -16.10 -0.62 -9.09
N MET A 192 -15.68 0.15 -8.09
CA MET A 192 -16.05 1.56 -7.93
C MET A 192 -15.14 2.55 -8.69
N SER A 193 -14.03 2.10 -9.28
CA SER A 193 -13.16 2.97 -10.07
C SER A 193 -13.74 3.26 -11.45
N ALA A 194 -13.31 4.35 -12.08
CA ALA A 194 -13.73 4.71 -13.44
C ALA A 194 -13.47 3.55 -14.43
N GLN A 195 -14.35 3.39 -15.42
CA GLN A 195 -14.30 2.27 -16.37
C GLN A 195 -12.96 2.19 -17.12
N GLU A 196 -12.34 3.34 -17.41
CA GLU A 196 -11.02 3.41 -18.05
C GLU A 196 -9.89 2.93 -17.13
N ASP A 197 -9.93 3.28 -15.84
CA ASP A 197 -8.95 2.83 -14.86
C ASP A 197 -9.08 1.33 -14.61
N GLN A 198 -10.32 0.80 -14.56
CA GLN A 198 -10.58 -0.63 -14.49
C GLN A 198 -9.97 -1.36 -15.68
N ARG A 199 -10.22 -0.84 -16.90
CA ARG A 199 -9.65 -1.39 -18.12
C ARG A 199 -8.13 -1.39 -18.07
N ARG A 200 -7.51 -0.29 -17.63
CA ARG A 200 -6.04 -0.16 -17.53
C ARG A 200 -5.46 -1.18 -16.55
N SER A 201 -6.05 -1.32 -15.36
CA SER A 201 -5.58 -2.26 -14.34
C SER A 201 -5.78 -3.73 -14.75
N LEU A 202 -6.92 -4.07 -15.35
CA LEU A 202 -7.17 -5.44 -15.85
C LEU A 202 -6.21 -5.81 -16.98
N ARG A 203 -5.95 -4.89 -17.90
CA ARG A 203 -4.94 -5.07 -18.95
C ARG A 203 -3.57 -5.32 -18.33
N GLU A 204 -3.16 -4.53 -17.34
CA GLU A 204 -1.85 -4.71 -16.70
C GLU A 204 -1.70 -6.11 -16.08
N LEU A 205 -2.75 -6.64 -15.44
CA LEU A 205 -2.74 -8.00 -14.91
C LEU A 205 -2.54 -9.07 -15.99
N LEU A 206 -3.18 -8.91 -17.16
CA LEU A 206 -3.01 -9.81 -18.30
C LEU A 206 -1.59 -9.71 -18.87
N LEU A 207 -1.02 -8.50 -18.96
CA LEU A 207 0.36 -8.30 -19.40
C LEU A 207 1.36 -8.96 -18.44
N VAL A 208 1.19 -8.82 -17.13
CA VAL A 208 2.02 -9.50 -16.12
C VAL A 208 1.91 -11.02 -16.27
N ARG A 209 0.70 -11.56 -16.48
CA ARG A 209 0.50 -12.99 -16.75
C ARG A 209 1.22 -13.45 -18.02
N ALA A 210 1.24 -12.63 -19.06
CA ALA A 210 1.95 -12.91 -20.30
C ALA A 210 3.49 -12.96 -20.13
N CYS A 211 4.03 -12.19 -19.19
CA CYS A 211 5.46 -12.23 -18.85
C CYS A 211 5.88 -13.56 -18.18
N GLN A 212 4.95 -14.31 -17.59
CA GLN A 212 5.25 -15.45 -16.72
C GLN A 212 6.13 -16.51 -17.39
N ALA A 213 5.83 -16.89 -18.63
CA ALA A 213 6.60 -17.93 -19.33
C ALA A 213 8.08 -17.53 -19.53
N ALA A 214 8.35 -16.24 -19.78
CA ALA A 214 9.71 -15.74 -19.95
C ALA A 214 10.46 -15.65 -18.62
N MET A 215 9.74 -15.38 -17.52
CA MET A 215 10.30 -15.30 -16.17
C MET A 215 10.59 -16.69 -15.60
N GLU A 216 9.68 -17.65 -15.77
CA GLU A 216 9.85 -19.04 -15.33
C GLU A 216 11.03 -19.74 -16.01
N GLU A 217 11.24 -19.50 -17.31
CA GLU A 217 12.41 -20.05 -18.04
C GLU A 217 13.75 -19.58 -17.45
N ARG A 218 13.76 -18.42 -16.78
CA ARG A 218 14.95 -17.79 -16.20
C ARG A 218 15.02 -17.94 -14.68
N ASP A 219 14.11 -18.72 -14.09
CA ASP A 219 13.96 -18.88 -12.64
C ASP A 219 13.75 -17.55 -11.88
N ILE A 220 13.09 -16.57 -12.53
CA ILE A 220 12.74 -15.29 -11.89
C ILE A 220 11.40 -15.45 -11.15
N PRO A 221 11.33 -15.11 -9.85
CA PRO A 221 10.09 -15.18 -9.08
C PRO A 221 9.09 -14.12 -9.55
N TYR A 222 8.16 -14.50 -10.44
CA TYR A 222 7.23 -13.56 -11.07
C TYR A 222 6.22 -12.92 -10.10
N TRP A 223 5.95 -13.54 -8.94
CA TRP A 223 5.05 -13.00 -7.92
C TRP A 223 5.61 -11.80 -7.15
N GLU A 224 6.92 -11.52 -7.28
CA GLU A 224 7.55 -10.36 -6.64
C GLU A 224 7.42 -9.08 -7.47
N VAL A 225 6.89 -9.17 -8.69
CA VAL A 225 6.75 -8.05 -9.61
C VAL A 225 5.28 -7.87 -9.98
N ASN A 226 4.78 -6.63 -9.92
CA ASN A 226 3.36 -6.32 -10.11
C ASN A 226 3.07 -5.53 -11.39
N SER A 227 4.07 -5.29 -12.24
CA SER A 227 3.91 -4.57 -13.51
C SER A 227 4.69 -5.25 -14.64
N SER A 228 4.11 -5.19 -15.84
CA SER A 228 4.68 -5.69 -17.08
C SER A 228 6.00 -5.00 -17.44
N SER A 229 6.09 -3.67 -17.26
CA SER A 229 7.32 -2.91 -17.48
C SER A 229 8.44 -3.36 -16.55
N ALA A 230 8.14 -3.56 -15.28
CA ALA A 230 9.04 -4.10 -14.27
C ALA A 230 9.46 -5.54 -14.62
N CYS A 231 8.54 -6.40 -15.07
CA CYS A 231 8.88 -7.76 -15.53
C CYS A 231 9.88 -7.72 -16.69
N SER A 232 9.63 -6.86 -17.69
CA SER A 232 10.51 -6.67 -18.83
C SER A 232 11.88 -6.14 -18.41
N ALA A 233 11.93 -5.17 -17.50
CA ALA A 233 13.17 -4.59 -16.98
C ALA A 233 14.02 -5.64 -16.24
N VAL A 234 13.41 -6.46 -15.38
CA VAL A 234 14.11 -7.54 -14.67
C VAL A 234 14.68 -8.57 -15.66
N VAL A 235 13.87 -9.02 -16.62
CA VAL A 235 14.32 -9.99 -17.63
C VAL A 235 15.50 -9.44 -18.44
N GLN A 236 15.40 -8.20 -18.92
CA GLN A 236 16.49 -7.56 -19.66
C GLN A 236 17.75 -7.39 -18.81
N ALA A 237 17.61 -7.03 -17.53
CA ALA A 237 18.72 -6.92 -16.60
C ALA A 237 19.40 -8.29 -16.39
N TRP A 238 18.62 -9.37 -16.20
CA TRP A 238 19.16 -10.72 -16.00
C TRP A 238 19.83 -11.27 -17.25
N ASP A 239 19.26 -11.02 -18.44
CA ASP A 239 19.87 -11.38 -19.73
C ASP A 239 21.18 -10.62 -19.94
N LYS A 240 21.22 -9.30 -19.62
CA LYS A 240 22.45 -8.51 -19.65
C LYS A 240 23.50 -9.09 -18.70
N ILE A 241 23.15 -9.34 -17.43
CA ILE A 241 24.08 -9.90 -16.43
C ILE A 241 24.59 -11.28 -16.88
N GLY A 242 23.73 -12.12 -17.47
CA GLY A 242 24.09 -13.44 -17.97
C GLY A 242 25.04 -13.41 -19.17
N ALA A 243 25.06 -12.31 -19.93
CA ALA A 243 25.95 -12.11 -21.08
C ALA A 243 27.31 -11.47 -20.73
N LEU A 244 27.49 -10.98 -19.49
CA LEU A 244 28.73 -10.33 -19.06
C LEU A 244 29.87 -11.34 -18.86
N THR A 245 31.08 -10.90 -19.19
CA THR A 245 32.32 -11.61 -18.84
C THR A 245 32.64 -11.47 -17.35
N ALA A 246 33.52 -12.33 -16.83
CA ALA A 246 33.90 -12.32 -15.41
C ALA A 246 34.48 -10.97 -14.93
N GLU A 247 35.20 -10.24 -15.79
CA GLU A 247 35.76 -8.93 -15.45
C GLU A 247 34.68 -7.82 -15.46
N GLU A 248 33.73 -7.89 -16.39
CA GLU A 248 32.59 -6.97 -16.44
C GLU A 248 31.65 -7.18 -15.23
N VAL A 249 31.41 -8.43 -14.81
CA VAL A 249 30.66 -8.71 -13.58
C VAL A 249 31.33 -8.07 -12.36
N LYS A 250 32.66 -8.20 -12.23
CA LYS A 250 33.41 -7.56 -11.13
C LYS A 250 33.30 -6.03 -11.18
N LEU A 251 33.27 -5.44 -12.38
CA LEU A 251 33.13 -4.00 -12.57
C LEU A 251 31.73 -3.53 -12.13
N GLU A 252 30.67 -4.21 -12.56
CA GLU A 252 29.29 -3.89 -12.17
C GLU A 252 29.09 -4.08 -10.65
N TYR A 253 29.67 -5.13 -10.08
CA TYR A 253 29.64 -5.41 -8.64
C TYR A 253 30.33 -4.31 -7.81
N ARG A 254 31.46 -3.76 -8.30
CA ARG A 254 32.09 -2.57 -7.71
C ARG A 254 31.23 -1.33 -7.88
N GLY A 255 30.58 -1.15 -9.03
CA GLY A 255 29.65 -0.05 -9.28
C GLY A 255 28.46 -0.04 -8.31
N ALA A 256 28.00 -1.22 -7.90
CA ALA A 256 26.99 -1.40 -6.85
C ALA A 256 27.49 -1.06 -5.43
N GLY A 257 28.78 -0.75 -5.26
CA GLY A 257 29.41 -0.43 -3.97
C GLY A 257 29.79 -1.66 -3.15
N LEU A 258 29.98 -2.81 -3.78
CA LEU A 258 30.36 -4.07 -3.14
C LEU A 258 31.80 -4.48 -3.49
N SER A 259 32.50 -5.12 -2.56
CA SER A 259 33.86 -5.59 -2.79
C SER A 259 33.88 -6.98 -3.45
N PRO A 260 34.52 -7.18 -4.61
CA PRO A 260 34.62 -8.48 -5.25
C PRO A 260 35.64 -9.43 -4.58
N THR A 261 36.38 -8.98 -3.56
CA THR A 261 37.41 -9.80 -2.90
C THR A 261 36.79 -10.97 -2.13
N GLY A 262 37.21 -12.20 -2.44
CA GLY A 262 36.78 -13.40 -1.73
C GLY A 262 35.39 -13.93 -2.11
N VAL A 263 34.71 -13.30 -3.06
CA VAL A 263 33.39 -13.75 -3.57
C VAL A 263 33.59 -14.40 -4.95
N PRO A 264 33.03 -15.60 -5.22
CA PRO A 264 33.11 -16.19 -6.56
C PRO A 264 32.20 -15.43 -7.55
N VAL A 265 32.56 -15.44 -8.84
CA VAL A 265 31.82 -14.73 -9.89
C VAL A 265 30.36 -15.19 -9.97
N THR A 266 30.10 -16.49 -9.74
CA THR A 266 28.75 -17.07 -9.71
C THR A 266 27.87 -16.43 -8.63
N GLU A 267 28.44 -16.21 -7.44
CA GLU A 267 27.75 -15.56 -6.33
C GLU A 267 27.54 -14.06 -6.60
N MET A 268 28.50 -13.37 -7.23
CA MET A 268 28.32 -11.98 -7.67
C MET A 268 27.14 -11.85 -8.63
N VAL A 269 27.02 -12.77 -9.60
CA VAL A 269 25.90 -12.81 -10.56
C VAL A 269 24.57 -12.97 -9.83
N THR A 270 24.47 -13.90 -8.87
CA THR A 270 23.25 -14.11 -8.07
C THR A 270 22.86 -12.84 -7.31
N ARG A 271 23.83 -12.14 -6.70
CA ARG A 271 23.58 -10.89 -5.96
C ARG A 271 23.14 -9.75 -6.88
N LEU A 272 23.76 -9.60 -8.04
CA LEU A 272 23.37 -8.59 -9.03
C LEU A 272 21.95 -8.85 -9.55
N ARG A 273 21.60 -10.11 -9.80
CA ARG A 273 20.24 -10.53 -10.18
C ARG A 273 19.19 -10.22 -9.10
N GLN A 274 19.52 -10.51 -7.84
CA GLN A 274 18.65 -10.18 -6.72
C GLN A 274 18.48 -8.65 -6.55
N MET A 275 19.55 -7.89 -6.74
CA MET A 275 19.50 -6.43 -6.69
C MET A 275 18.60 -5.85 -7.79
N SER A 276 18.70 -6.36 -9.03
CA SER A 276 17.82 -5.90 -10.11
C SER A 276 16.34 -6.23 -9.85
N LEU A 277 16.06 -7.36 -9.19
CA LEU A 277 14.71 -7.70 -8.76
C LEU A 277 14.19 -6.72 -7.70
N TRP A 278 15.00 -6.39 -6.68
CA TRP A 278 14.61 -5.42 -5.66
C TRP A 278 14.40 -4.00 -6.21
N MET A 279 15.11 -3.60 -7.27
CA MET A 279 14.87 -2.31 -7.90
C MET A 279 13.48 -2.19 -8.52
N GLU A 280 12.92 -3.32 -8.99
CA GLU A 280 11.64 -3.39 -9.70
C GLU A 280 10.48 -3.88 -8.82
N ALA A 281 10.75 -4.57 -7.72
CA ALA A 281 9.75 -5.07 -6.77
C ALA A 281 8.93 -3.94 -6.11
N PRO A 282 7.66 -4.14 -5.73
CA PRO A 282 6.86 -3.10 -5.09
C PRO A 282 7.44 -2.73 -3.72
N LEU A 283 7.33 -1.45 -3.34
CA LEU A 283 7.90 -0.92 -2.09
C LEU A 283 7.56 -1.75 -0.83
N PRO A 284 6.31 -2.23 -0.62
CA PRO A 284 5.99 -3.09 0.52
C PRO A 284 6.81 -4.39 0.59
N ALA A 285 7.16 -4.98 -0.56
CA ALA A 285 7.98 -6.18 -0.61
C ALA A 285 9.42 -5.88 -0.15
N ILE A 286 9.99 -4.75 -0.62
CA ILE A 286 11.35 -4.32 -0.23
C ILE A 286 11.39 -3.94 1.25
N GLN A 287 10.36 -3.26 1.75
CA GLN A 287 10.23 -2.94 3.17
C GLN A 287 10.21 -4.21 4.04
N LYS A 288 9.52 -5.27 3.60
CA LYS A 288 9.53 -6.57 4.27
C LYS A 288 10.95 -7.17 4.34
N GLU A 289 11.70 -7.13 3.25
CA GLU A 289 13.10 -7.58 3.24
C GLU A 289 14.00 -6.70 4.12
N CYS A 290 13.78 -5.39 4.14
CA CYS A 290 14.50 -4.47 5.04
C CYS A 290 14.25 -4.78 6.52
N ARG A 291 13.00 -5.11 6.90
CA ARG A 291 12.67 -5.52 8.27
C ARG A 291 13.38 -6.80 8.67
N LYS A 292 13.45 -7.80 7.78
CA LYS A 292 14.24 -9.02 8.01
C LYS A 292 15.72 -8.70 8.24
N ALA A 293 16.24 -7.70 7.54
CA ALA A 293 17.62 -7.21 7.70
C ALA A 293 17.80 -6.21 8.85
N SER A 294 16.77 -5.95 9.67
CA SER A 294 16.80 -4.97 10.77
C SER A 294 17.13 -3.52 10.34
N ILE A 295 16.67 -3.12 9.17
CA ILE A 295 16.84 -1.76 8.60
C ILE A 295 15.53 -0.99 8.74
N ASN A 296 15.61 0.28 9.13
CA ASN A 296 14.45 1.18 9.17
C ASN A 296 13.84 1.33 7.75
N SER A 297 12.57 0.95 7.60
CA SER A 297 11.89 0.81 6.30
C SER A 297 10.92 1.96 5.98
N ILE A 298 10.98 3.08 6.71
CA ILE A 298 10.18 4.28 6.40
C ILE A 298 10.83 4.99 5.20
N ALA A 299 10.54 4.53 3.99
CA ALA A 299 10.98 5.15 2.74
C ALA A 299 9.78 5.33 1.82
N ARG A 300 9.75 6.41 1.04
CA ARG A 300 8.75 6.68 -0.01
C ARG A 300 9.18 6.04 -1.34
N GLU A 301 8.27 5.95 -2.30
CA GLU A 301 8.53 5.31 -3.62
C GLU A 301 9.73 5.93 -4.37
N ASN A 302 9.90 7.26 -4.27
CA ASN A 302 11.03 7.99 -4.86
C ASN A 302 12.38 7.70 -4.17
N GLU A 303 12.37 7.16 -2.96
CA GLU A 303 13.57 6.81 -2.18
C GLU A 303 13.90 5.31 -2.25
N LYS A 304 13.10 4.54 -3.00
CA LYS A 304 13.24 3.09 -3.16
C LYS A 304 14.65 2.67 -3.57
N ALA A 305 15.25 3.38 -4.53
CA ALA A 305 16.60 3.09 -5.00
C ALA A 305 17.65 3.19 -3.87
N ASP A 306 17.50 4.16 -2.97
CA ASP A 306 18.41 4.34 -1.84
C ASP A 306 18.13 3.33 -0.73
N LEU A 307 16.88 2.93 -0.54
CA LEU A 307 16.53 1.83 0.36
C LEU A 307 17.16 0.51 -0.11
N VAL A 308 17.10 0.20 -1.40
CA VAL A 308 17.75 -0.98 -1.98
C VAL A 308 19.27 -0.92 -1.79
N LYS A 309 19.92 0.23 -2.03
CA LYS A 309 21.36 0.40 -1.76
C LYS A 309 21.70 0.17 -0.28
N LYS A 310 20.87 0.65 0.65
CA LYS A 310 21.05 0.42 2.09
C LYS A 310 20.93 -1.07 2.41
N LEU A 311 19.93 -1.76 1.84
CA LEU A 311 19.73 -3.20 2.00
C LEU A 311 20.92 -4.00 1.47
N VAL A 312 21.40 -3.68 0.27
CA VAL A 312 22.56 -4.30 -0.36
C VAL A 312 23.82 -4.14 0.51
N ARG A 313 24.08 -2.93 1.04
CA ARG A 313 25.21 -2.69 1.94
C ARG A 313 25.08 -3.43 3.27
N ALA A 314 23.88 -3.54 3.82
CA ALA A 314 23.65 -4.24 5.08
C ALA A 314 23.85 -5.76 4.94
N LEU A 315 23.45 -6.34 3.81
CA LEU A 315 23.53 -7.80 3.58
C LEU A 315 24.90 -8.24 3.04
N TRP A 316 25.51 -7.46 2.14
CA TRP A 316 26.71 -7.87 1.41
C TRP A 316 27.87 -6.87 1.48
N GLY A 317 27.66 -5.70 2.09
CA GLY A 317 28.74 -4.74 2.30
C GLY A 317 29.74 -5.24 3.33
N GLU A 318 31.03 -4.96 3.12
CA GLU A 318 32.00 -5.17 4.18
C GLU A 318 31.72 -4.17 5.31
N PRO A 319 31.58 -4.62 6.58
CA PRO A 319 31.40 -3.71 7.68
C PRO A 319 32.63 -2.80 7.78
N SER A 320 32.40 -1.50 7.92
CA SER A 320 33.49 -0.51 8.05
C SER A 320 34.47 -0.93 9.15
N PRO A 321 35.78 -0.63 9.04
CA PRO A 321 36.75 -0.90 10.09
C PRO A 321 36.33 -0.38 11.47
N GLU A 322 35.59 0.74 11.53
CA GLU A 322 35.01 1.26 12.77
C GLU A 322 33.86 0.39 13.30
N GLN A 323 33.00 -0.11 12.42
CA GLN A 323 31.89 -1.00 12.79
C GLN A 323 32.41 -2.36 13.27
N GLN A 324 33.47 -2.90 12.66
CA GLN A 324 34.15 -4.11 13.14
C GLN A 324 34.78 -3.89 14.52
N ARG A 325 35.43 -2.74 14.74
CA ARG A 325 35.97 -2.36 16.06
C ARG A 325 34.88 -2.24 17.12
N GLN A 326 33.78 -1.55 16.82
CA GLN A 326 32.65 -1.40 17.74
C GLN A 326 31.94 -2.72 18.03
N ARG A 327 31.77 -3.59 17.02
CA ARG A 327 31.21 -4.93 17.20
C ARG A 327 32.11 -5.80 18.09
N GLY A 328 33.42 -5.80 17.84
CA GLY A 328 34.38 -6.49 18.69
C GLY A 328 34.42 -5.96 20.13
N GLN A 329 34.24 -4.65 20.33
CA GLN A 329 34.12 -4.06 21.66
C GLN A 329 32.84 -4.50 22.38
N ARG A 330 31.70 -4.54 21.68
CA ARG A 330 30.41 -5.01 22.25
C ARG A 330 30.43 -6.49 22.58
N GLU A 331 31.03 -7.32 21.73
CA GLU A 331 31.19 -8.76 21.98
C GLU A 331 32.09 -9.02 23.18
N ARG A 332 33.18 -8.26 23.33
CA ARG A 332 34.04 -8.30 24.53
C ARG A 332 33.30 -7.85 25.79
N GLN A 333 32.55 -6.75 25.73
CA GLN A 333 31.74 -6.28 26.85
C GLN A 333 30.68 -7.30 27.27
N CYS A 334 30.02 -7.95 26.31
CA CYS A 334 29.02 -8.98 26.59
C CYS A 334 29.66 -10.24 27.21
N ALA A 335 30.82 -10.66 26.69
CA ALA A 335 31.58 -11.78 27.26
C ALA A 335 32.06 -11.49 28.69
N GLU A 336 32.58 -10.28 28.95
CA GLU A 336 32.96 -9.85 30.29
C GLU A 336 31.76 -9.79 31.25
N GLU A 337 30.60 -9.34 30.78
CA GLU A 337 29.39 -9.31 31.61
C GLU A 337 28.86 -10.71 31.92
N GLN A 338 28.92 -11.63 30.95
CA GLN A 338 28.59 -13.04 31.16
C GLN A 338 29.54 -13.70 32.16
N GLN A 339 30.84 -13.43 32.06
CA GLN A 339 31.84 -13.95 32.99
C GLN A 339 31.62 -13.41 34.40
N ARG A 340 31.35 -12.12 34.57
CA ARG A 340 30.96 -11.54 35.87
C ARG A 340 29.68 -12.14 36.44
N ARG A 341 28.70 -12.49 35.59
CA ARG A 341 27.47 -13.18 36.03
C ARG A 341 27.79 -14.60 36.50
N GLN A 342 28.65 -15.34 35.80
CA GLN A 342 29.09 -16.67 36.22
C GLN A 342 29.89 -16.63 37.53
N GLU A 343 30.79 -15.66 37.70
CA GLU A 343 31.56 -15.45 38.93
C GLU A 343 30.63 -15.13 40.11
N ARG A 344 29.61 -14.30 39.92
CA ARG A 344 28.60 -14.01 40.95
C ARG A 344 27.80 -15.26 41.34
N GLN A 345 27.45 -16.11 40.38
CA GLN A 345 26.77 -17.37 40.64
C GLN A 345 27.69 -18.38 41.37
N GLN A 346 28.99 -18.38 41.09
CA GLN A 346 29.97 -19.19 41.82
C GLN A 346 30.18 -18.70 43.26
N HIS A 347 30.29 -17.39 43.48
CA HIS A 347 30.40 -16.81 44.83
C HIS A 347 29.13 -17.04 45.68
N GLN A 348 27.95 -17.10 45.06
CA GLN A 348 26.72 -17.49 45.75
C GLN A 348 26.68 -18.98 46.12
N ARG A 349 27.38 -19.85 45.38
CA ARG A 349 27.50 -21.28 45.69
C ARG A 349 28.56 -21.61 46.75
N SER A 350 29.56 -20.75 46.97
CA SER A 350 30.68 -21.02 47.89
C SER A 350 30.42 -20.62 49.36
N GLY A 351 29.22 -20.18 49.72
CA GLY A 351 28.76 -20.15 51.13
C GLY A 351 29.54 -19.24 52.10
N ALA A 352 30.29 -18.24 51.63
CA ALA A 352 30.97 -17.29 52.50
C ALA A 352 30.13 -16.00 52.63
N ALA A 353 29.49 -15.82 53.79
CA ALA A 353 28.75 -14.61 54.12
C ALA A 353 29.71 -13.40 54.25
N PRO A 354 29.45 -12.25 53.60
CA PRO A 354 30.16 -11.01 53.89
C PRO A 354 29.72 -10.47 55.26
N PRO A 355 30.58 -9.72 55.98
CA PRO A 355 30.21 -9.20 57.29
C PRO A 355 29.10 -8.15 57.14
N HIS A 356 28.06 -8.30 57.96
CA HIS A 356 27.02 -7.30 58.13
C HIS A 356 27.65 -5.96 58.55
N ARG A 357 27.46 -4.93 57.73
CA ARG A 357 27.50 -3.53 58.19
C ARG A 357 26.09 -2.97 58.15
N GLU A 358 25.69 -2.45 59.31
CA GLU A 358 24.42 -1.79 59.58
C GLU A 358 24.15 -0.64 58.60
N GLY A 359 22.86 -0.41 58.33
CA GLY A 359 22.36 0.53 57.35
C GLY A 359 22.78 1.98 57.65
N ALA A 360 23.83 2.43 56.96
CA ALA A 360 24.10 3.84 56.71
C ALA A 360 23.72 4.14 55.26
N ALA A 361 22.80 5.10 55.06
CA ALA A 361 22.55 5.67 53.74
C ALA A 361 23.87 6.13 53.11
N ARG A 362 24.04 5.93 51.80
CA ARG A 362 25.27 6.30 51.10
C ARG A 362 25.53 7.81 51.32
N PRO A 363 26.76 8.23 51.70
CA PRO A 363 27.07 9.65 51.97
C PRO A 363 26.85 10.57 50.76
N THR A 364 26.66 10.02 49.56
CA THR A 364 26.34 10.74 48.31
C THR A 364 24.93 11.31 48.28
N ASP A 365 23.98 10.68 48.96
CA ASP A 365 22.55 10.99 48.84
C ASP A 365 22.14 12.20 49.70
N VAL A 366 22.77 12.36 50.87
CA VAL A 366 22.55 13.49 51.77
C VAL A 366 23.14 14.79 51.20
N ALA A 367 24.31 14.69 50.56
CA ALA A 367 24.95 15.83 49.91
C ALA A 367 24.14 16.31 48.69
N ALA A 368 23.66 15.38 47.86
CA ALA A 368 22.78 15.70 46.73
C ALA A 368 21.46 16.34 47.19
N MET A 369 20.84 15.82 48.25
CA MET A 369 19.64 16.42 48.85
C MET A 369 19.88 17.85 49.34
N ALA A 370 21.01 18.12 49.99
CA ALA A 370 21.36 19.45 50.49
C ALA A 370 21.54 20.48 49.36
N VAL A 371 22.06 20.06 48.20
CA VAL A 371 22.22 20.92 47.02
C VAL A 371 20.85 21.30 46.44
N HIS A 372 19.95 20.34 46.25
CA HIS A 372 18.62 20.62 45.69
C HIS A 372 17.74 21.45 46.63
N LEU A 373 17.82 21.23 47.95
CA LEU A 373 17.16 22.09 48.93
C LEU A 373 17.67 23.54 48.87
N ARG A 374 18.99 23.73 48.66
CA ARG A 374 19.57 25.06 48.51
C ARG A 374 19.07 25.78 47.24
N ILE A 375 18.86 25.06 46.15
CA ILE A 375 18.23 25.61 44.92
C ILE A 375 16.80 26.09 45.22
N LEU A 376 16.07 25.38 46.07
CA LEU A 376 14.75 25.78 46.57
C LEU A 376 14.80 26.85 47.68
N GLY A 377 15.98 27.32 48.07
CA GLY A 377 16.16 28.32 49.13
C GLY A 377 15.97 27.79 50.55
N LEU A 378 16.09 26.49 50.75
CA LEU A 378 15.89 25.81 52.03
C LEU A 378 17.20 25.16 52.52
N SER A 379 17.35 25.04 53.84
CA SER A 379 18.43 24.28 54.48
C SER A 379 17.87 23.04 55.18
N LEU A 380 18.73 22.03 55.40
CA LEU A 380 18.36 20.88 56.23
C LEU A 380 18.32 21.31 57.72
N PRO A 381 17.31 20.90 58.51
CA PRO A 381 16.18 20.03 58.15
C PRO A 381 14.94 20.81 57.66
N ALA A 382 14.58 20.67 56.38
CA ALA A 382 13.36 21.25 55.82
C ALA A 382 12.20 20.23 55.80
N SER A 383 10.98 20.66 56.16
CA SER A 383 9.80 19.79 56.06
C SER A 383 9.27 19.74 54.63
N MET A 384 8.47 18.71 54.30
CA MET A 384 7.86 18.59 52.97
C MET A 384 6.86 19.71 52.66
N GLU A 385 6.24 20.27 53.68
CA GLU A 385 5.37 21.42 53.50
C GLU A 385 6.17 22.66 53.12
N ASP A 386 7.37 22.82 53.70
CA ASP A 386 8.27 23.93 53.39
C ASP A 386 8.81 23.81 51.96
N VAL A 387 9.20 22.59 51.54
CA VAL A 387 9.64 22.30 50.16
C VAL A 387 8.54 22.65 49.15
N ARG A 388 7.29 22.25 49.40
CA ARG A 388 6.14 22.57 48.53
C ARG A 388 5.75 24.04 48.53
N LYS A 389 5.93 24.73 49.66
CA LYS A 389 5.68 26.18 49.76
C LYS A 389 6.75 26.98 49.04
N ALA A 390 8.02 26.61 49.20
CA ALA A 390 9.15 27.24 48.54
C ALA A 390 9.08 27.07 47.03
N TRP A 391 8.81 25.85 46.54
CA TRP A 391 8.61 25.59 45.12
C TRP A 391 7.46 26.43 44.54
N ARG A 392 6.28 26.46 45.19
CA ARG A 392 5.14 27.28 44.72
C ARG A 392 5.49 28.77 44.63
N LYS A 393 6.23 29.30 45.61
CA LYS A 393 6.65 30.71 45.64
C LYS A 393 7.64 31.02 44.51
N LEU A 394 8.60 30.13 44.27
CA LEU A 394 9.62 30.30 43.23
C LEU A 394 9.06 30.06 41.82
N ALA A 395 8.19 29.06 41.64
CA ALA A 395 7.51 28.76 40.39
C ALA A 395 6.61 29.92 39.92
N LEU A 396 5.93 30.61 40.86
CA LEU A 396 5.15 31.80 40.52
C LEU A 396 6.03 33.02 40.18
N LYS A 397 7.21 33.12 40.79
CA LYS A 397 8.16 34.22 40.55
C LYS A 397 8.86 34.08 39.21
N TYR A 398 9.25 32.86 38.83
CA TYR A 398 10.01 32.58 37.60
C TYR A 398 9.15 31.99 36.49
N HIS A 399 7.82 32.14 36.54
CA HIS A 399 6.93 31.66 35.49
C HIS A 399 7.19 32.42 34.17
N PRO A 400 7.36 31.74 33.02
CA PRO A 400 7.71 32.38 31.76
C PRO A 400 6.67 33.41 31.28
N ASP A 401 5.38 33.19 31.58
CA ASP A 401 4.30 34.13 31.21
C ASP A 401 4.20 35.38 32.09
N LYS A 402 4.89 35.44 33.23
CA LYS A 402 4.75 36.55 34.19
C LYS A 402 5.94 37.50 34.24
N ASN A 403 7.02 37.18 33.54
CA ASN A 403 8.24 37.99 33.51
C ASN A 403 8.38 38.71 32.16
N ALA A 404 8.99 39.90 32.20
CA ALA A 404 9.17 40.74 31.02
C ALA A 404 10.04 40.03 29.96
N GLU A 405 9.86 40.40 28.70
CA GLU A 405 10.49 39.73 27.54
C GLU A 405 12.02 39.60 27.65
N GLU A 406 12.68 40.59 28.26
CA GLU A 406 14.13 40.64 28.48
C GLU A 406 14.64 39.66 29.56
N GLU A 407 13.77 39.20 30.46
CA GLU A 407 14.11 38.29 31.57
C GLU A 407 13.56 36.85 31.35
N LYS A 408 12.85 36.60 30.25
CA LYS A 408 12.18 35.32 29.98
C LYS A 408 13.13 34.13 29.89
N GLU A 409 14.26 34.29 29.19
CA GLU A 409 15.23 33.20 29.00
C GLU A 409 15.89 32.80 30.33
N HIS A 410 16.28 33.80 31.13
CA HIS A 410 16.84 33.56 32.47
C HIS A 410 15.80 32.98 33.44
N ALA A 411 14.55 33.46 33.38
CA ALA A 411 13.46 32.91 34.18
C ALA A 411 13.14 31.46 33.81
N ALA A 412 13.18 31.09 32.53
CA ALA A 412 12.95 29.73 32.06
C ALA A 412 14.03 28.74 32.56
N GLU A 413 15.31 29.13 32.51
CA GLU A 413 16.41 28.33 33.04
C GLU A 413 16.30 28.10 34.56
N LEU A 414 15.97 29.17 35.31
CA LEU A 414 15.77 29.09 36.75
C LEU A 414 14.54 28.22 37.08
N PHE A 415 13.45 28.38 36.34
CA PHE A 415 12.24 27.58 36.51
C PHE A 415 12.50 26.08 36.29
N HIS A 416 13.30 25.73 35.28
CA HIS A 416 13.70 24.36 35.02
C HIS A 416 14.52 23.78 36.20
N LYS A 417 15.54 24.49 36.66
CA LYS A 417 16.38 24.08 37.81
C LYS A 417 15.57 23.94 39.11
N ILE A 418 14.60 24.84 39.34
CA ILE A 418 13.69 24.79 40.51
C ILE A 418 12.78 23.56 40.43
N SER A 419 12.31 23.19 39.24
CA SER A 419 11.42 22.03 39.03
C SER A 419 12.18 20.71 39.21
N GLU A 420 13.37 20.60 38.62
CA GLU A 420 14.28 19.46 38.80
C GLU A 420 14.61 19.23 40.28
N ALA A 421 14.94 20.30 41.01
CA ALA A 421 15.22 20.22 42.44
C ALA A 421 14.02 19.75 43.29
N TYR A 422 12.80 20.14 42.92
CA TYR A 422 11.59 19.70 43.60
C TYR A 422 11.31 18.20 43.35
N GLU A 423 11.43 17.75 42.10
CA GLU A 423 11.21 16.34 41.73
C GLU A 423 12.20 15.41 42.44
N PHE A 424 13.49 15.77 42.47
CA PHE A 424 14.53 15.00 43.15
C PHE A 424 14.23 14.83 44.65
N VAL A 425 13.86 15.91 45.34
CA VAL A 425 13.56 15.89 46.78
C VAL A 425 12.32 15.04 47.08
N MET A 426 11.29 15.12 46.23
CA MET A 426 10.04 14.36 46.36
C MET A 426 10.24 12.85 46.16
N GLU A 427 10.98 12.45 45.13
CA GLU A 427 11.24 11.05 44.83
C GLU A 427 12.11 10.40 45.91
N HIS A 428 13.16 11.10 46.34
CA HIS A 428 14.04 10.60 47.38
C HIS A 428 13.31 10.44 48.73
N GLN A 429 12.34 11.29 49.05
CA GLN A 429 11.44 11.09 50.20
C GLN A 429 10.53 9.88 50.06
N ARG A 430 10.04 9.58 48.85
CA ARG A 430 9.21 8.40 48.57
C ARG A 430 10.00 7.11 48.79
N LEU A 431 11.26 7.08 48.35
CA LEU A 431 12.19 5.98 48.58
C LEU A 431 12.51 5.78 50.07
N LEU A 432 12.62 6.86 50.84
CA LEU A 432 12.83 6.78 52.29
C LEU A 432 11.60 6.30 53.09
N LYS A 433 10.38 6.49 52.55
CA LYS A 433 9.14 5.99 53.18
C LYS A 433 8.92 4.50 52.89
N THR A 434 9.26 4.06 51.68
CA THR A 434 9.15 2.64 51.27
C THR A 434 10.19 1.75 51.95
N SER A 435 11.38 2.28 52.28
CA SER A 435 12.40 1.52 53.02
C SER A 435 12.11 1.32 54.52
N LYS A 436 11.19 2.11 55.12
CA LYS A 436 10.84 2.02 56.55
C LYS A 436 9.65 1.11 56.87
N THR A 437 8.96 0.58 55.86
CA THR A 437 7.85 -0.38 56.03
C THR A 437 8.26 -1.74 55.50
N GLY A 438 9.14 -2.42 56.23
CA GLY A 438 9.48 -3.81 56.00
C GLY A 438 8.40 -4.74 56.56
N GLN A 439 7.39 -5.07 55.75
CA GLN A 439 6.71 -6.36 55.85
C GLN A 439 6.57 -6.98 54.46
N THR A 440 7.11 -8.20 54.39
CA THR A 440 7.16 -9.10 53.26
C THR A 440 5.76 -9.51 52.83
N HIS A 441 5.36 -9.13 51.61
CA HIS A 441 4.43 -9.92 50.83
C HIS A 441 5.14 -10.34 49.54
N LYS A 442 5.36 -11.66 49.43
CA LYS A 442 5.60 -12.38 48.18
C LYS A 442 4.72 -11.76 47.09
N PRO A 443 5.24 -11.33 45.92
CA PRO A 443 4.36 -10.86 44.86
C PRO A 443 3.39 -12.00 44.53
N PRO A 444 2.05 -11.80 44.64
CA PRO A 444 1.10 -12.75 44.11
C PRO A 444 1.32 -12.81 42.60
N ALA A 445 1.06 -13.97 42.00
CA ALA A 445 1.04 -14.13 40.55
C ALA A 445 0.28 -12.96 39.92
N GLU A 446 0.94 -12.27 38.97
CA GLU A 446 0.36 -11.15 38.24
C GLU A 446 -0.86 -11.66 37.48
N ASP A 447 -2.03 -11.18 37.93
CA ASP A 447 -3.26 -11.20 37.18
C ASP A 447 -3.06 -10.27 35.97
N PRO A 448 -3.17 -10.74 34.71
CA PRO A 448 -2.83 -9.96 33.51
C PRO A 448 -3.75 -8.73 33.26
N GLY A 449 -4.69 -8.47 34.16
CA GLY A 449 -5.72 -7.44 34.03
C GLY A 449 -5.38 -6.02 34.47
N ASN A 450 -4.23 -5.73 35.11
CA ASN A 450 -4.01 -4.42 35.76
C ASN A 450 -2.70 -3.68 35.42
N ALA A 451 -2.05 -3.99 34.29
CA ALA A 451 -0.95 -3.19 33.78
C ALA A 451 -1.43 -1.78 33.36
N VAL A 452 -0.84 -0.72 33.92
CA VAL A 452 -1.03 0.66 33.45
C VAL A 452 -0.36 0.79 32.09
N PHE A 453 -1.06 1.33 31.07
CA PHE A 453 -0.45 1.56 29.77
C PHE A 453 0.68 2.59 29.90
N ALA A 454 1.91 2.17 29.63
CA ALA A 454 3.10 3.01 29.63
C ALA A 454 3.67 3.08 28.20
N GLY A 455 3.94 4.29 27.72
CA GLY A 455 4.41 4.56 26.36
C GLY A 455 3.87 5.89 25.81
N SER A 456 4.27 6.24 24.58
CA SER A 456 3.56 7.25 23.80
C SER A 456 2.31 6.63 23.16
N PHE A 457 1.34 7.46 22.77
CA PHE A 457 0.11 6.98 22.13
C PHE A 457 -0.10 7.71 20.83
N ALA A 458 -0.55 7.00 19.79
CA ALA A 458 -0.89 7.58 18.50
C ALA A 458 -2.31 7.18 18.08
N LEU A 459 -3.05 8.12 17.52
CA LEU A 459 -4.39 7.93 16.97
C LEU A 459 -4.31 7.65 15.47
N VAL A 460 -5.08 6.67 15.01
CA VAL A 460 -5.21 6.31 13.60
C VAL A 460 -6.68 6.07 13.30
N GLY A 461 -7.17 6.47 12.13
CA GLY A 461 -8.55 6.19 11.75
C GLY A 461 -8.81 6.22 10.25
N SER A 462 -10.07 5.97 9.90
CA SER A 462 -10.53 5.84 8.52
C SER A 462 -10.39 7.12 7.69
N TRP A 463 -10.33 8.30 8.32
CA TRP A 463 -10.14 9.58 7.61
C TRP A 463 -8.78 9.73 6.91
N SER A 464 -7.82 8.87 7.24
CA SER A 464 -6.50 8.83 6.60
C SER A 464 -6.18 7.48 5.97
N ASP A 465 -7.20 6.67 5.67
CA ASP A 465 -7.05 5.28 5.19
C ASP A 465 -6.13 4.44 6.10
N TRP A 466 -6.11 4.74 7.40
CA TRP A 466 -5.22 4.12 8.39
C TRP A 466 -3.71 4.31 8.13
N THR A 467 -3.33 5.31 7.35
CA THR A 467 -1.93 5.56 6.94
C THR A 467 -1.23 6.66 7.74
N SER A 468 -2.00 7.56 8.39
CA SER A 468 -1.44 8.64 9.22
C SER A 468 -1.58 8.34 10.72
N PHE A 469 -0.55 8.69 11.48
CA PHE A 469 -0.48 8.52 12.93
C PHE A 469 -0.42 9.90 13.58
N GLU A 470 -1.46 10.27 14.32
CA GLU A 470 -1.52 11.53 15.06
C GLU A 470 -1.11 11.27 16.52
N GLU A 471 0.05 11.77 16.94
CA GLU A 471 0.57 11.53 18.30
C GLU A 471 -0.28 12.28 19.35
N LEU A 472 -0.69 11.57 20.41
CA LEU A 472 -1.40 12.17 21.52
C LEU A 472 -0.44 12.93 22.42
N THR A 473 -0.83 14.14 22.77
CA THR A 473 -0.08 15.00 23.70
C THR A 473 -0.44 14.63 25.15
N SER A 474 0.56 14.46 26.01
CA SER A 474 0.35 14.18 27.43
C SER A 474 0.11 15.45 28.24
N ASP A 475 -0.88 15.44 29.13
CA ASP A 475 -1.04 16.44 30.17
C ASP A 475 -0.17 16.13 31.41
N LEU A 476 -0.02 17.12 32.29
CA LEU A 476 0.73 16.99 33.56
C LEU A 476 0.10 15.96 34.53
N SER A 477 -1.11 15.48 34.25
CA SER A 477 -1.81 14.46 35.04
C SER A 477 -1.59 13.03 34.50
N GLY A 478 -0.91 12.89 33.36
CA GLY A 478 -0.66 11.63 32.67
C GLY A 478 -1.84 11.11 31.83
N ASN A 479 -2.78 11.99 31.47
CA ASN A 479 -3.77 11.73 30.43
C ASN A 479 -3.25 12.24 29.08
N PHE A 480 -3.82 11.71 28.01
CA PHE A 480 -3.38 11.97 26.65
C PHE A 480 -4.54 12.52 25.83
N SER A 481 -4.29 13.53 24.99
CA SER A 481 -5.32 14.09 24.11
C SER A 481 -4.80 14.47 22.74
N VAL A 482 -5.67 14.36 21.74
CA VAL A 482 -5.43 14.79 20.36
C VAL A 482 -6.73 15.30 19.75
N ASP A 483 -6.59 16.32 18.89
CA ASP A 483 -7.69 16.89 18.12
C ASP A 483 -7.41 16.65 16.63
N VAL A 484 -8.33 15.95 15.95
CA VAL A 484 -8.18 15.61 14.53
C VAL A 484 -9.38 16.10 13.75
N SER A 485 -9.13 16.75 12.61
CA SER A 485 -10.20 17.19 11.71
C SER A 485 -10.70 16.01 10.88
N VAL A 486 -12.00 15.70 10.99
CA VAL A 486 -12.63 14.59 10.27
C VAL A 486 -13.71 15.12 9.33
N ALA A 487 -13.78 14.54 8.13
CA ALA A 487 -14.84 14.82 7.16
C ALA A 487 -16.17 14.23 7.65
N GLY A 488 -17.25 14.96 7.43
CA GLY A 488 -18.58 14.57 7.87
C GLY A 488 -19.39 13.81 6.84
N GLY A 489 -20.28 12.93 7.29
CA GLY A 489 -21.28 12.26 6.45
C GLY A 489 -21.19 10.73 6.43
N GLU A 490 -20.02 10.16 6.75
CA GLU A 490 -19.80 8.70 6.82
C GLU A 490 -19.43 8.26 8.24
N GLU A 491 -19.69 6.98 8.57
CA GLU A 491 -19.26 6.39 9.84
C GLU A 491 -17.74 6.32 9.88
N ILE A 492 -17.12 7.02 10.83
CA ILE A 492 -15.66 7.03 11.01
C ILE A 492 -15.27 5.99 12.05
N GLU A 493 -14.18 5.28 11.77
CA GLU A 493 -13.60 4.29 12.66
C GLU A 493 -12.20 4.73 13.08
N PHE A 494 -11.82 4.47 14.34
CA PHE A 494 -10.46 4.76 14.80
C PHE A 494 -9.95 3.75 15.84
N GLN A 495 -8.64 3.71 16.00
CA GLN A 495 -7.90 2.98 17.03
C GLN A 495 -6.79 3.83 17.63
N VAL A 496 -6.35 3.46 18.84
CA VAL A 496 -5.19 4.08 19.50
C VAL A 496 -4.08 3.03 19.61
N LEU A 497 -2.88 3.40 19.20
CA LEU A 497 -1.69 2.55 19.22
C LEU A 497 -0.74 2.99 20.32
N CYS A 498 -0.19 2.03 21.07
CA CYS A 498 0.91 2.29 22.00
C CYS A 498 2.25 2.30 21.24
N ASP A 499 3.06 3.33 21.46
CA ASP A 499 4.38 3.55 20.83
C ASP A 499 4.35 3.50 19.29
N GLY A 500 3.20 3.84 18.69
CA GLY A 500 2.98 3.78 17.23
C GLY A 500 3.04 2.35 16.65
N ASN A 501 2.89 1.32 17.48
CA ASN A 501 3.02 -0.08 17.06
C ASN A 501 1.65 -0.76 16.89
N TRP A 502 1.41 -1.33 15.71
CA TRP A 502 0.24 -2.13 15.41
C TRP A 502 0.15 -3.43 16.21
N ASP A 503 1.22 -3.95 16.79
CA ASP A 503 1.12 -5.13 17.67
C ASP A 503 0.70 -4.75 19.10
N ARG A 504 0.51 -3.45 19.36
CA ARG A 504 0.17 -2.90 20.68
C ARG A 504 -1.02 -1.95 20.57
N ARG A 505 -2.15 -2.45 20.05
CA ARG A 505 -3.38 -1.67 19.85
C ARG A 505 -4.23 -1.66 21.11
N LEU A 506 -4.82 -0.51 21.38
CA LEU A 506 -5.91 -0.36 22.32
C LEU A 506 -7.23 -0.43 21.56
N TYR A 507 -8.21 -1.13 22.13
CA TYR A 507 -9.52 -1.35 21.52
C TYR A 507 -10.64 -1.31 22.58
N PRO A 508 -11.88 -0.99 22.20
CA PRO A 508 -12.99 -1.01 23.15
C PRO A 508 -13.34 -2.45 23.56
N SER A 509 -13.71 -2.63 24.83
CA SER A 509 -14.42 -3.83 25.28
C SER A 509 -15.72 -4.03 24.49
N PRO A 510 -16.23 -5.27 24.32
CA PRO A 510 -17.53 -5.53 23.68
C PRO A 510 -18.71 -4.76 24.29
N LYS A 511 -18.59 -4.29 25.54
CA LYS A 511 -19.59 -3.45 26.23
C LYS A 511 -19.33 -1.94 26.08
N GLY A 512 -18.21 -1.53 25.50
CA GLY A 512 -17.86 -0.12 25.23
C GLY A 512 -17.28 0.68 26.42
N ASP A 513 -17.35 0.15 27.64
CA ASP A 513 -17.07 0.92 28.87
C ASP A 513 -15.58 1.03 29.24
N VAL A 514 -14.75 0.08 28.78
CA VAL A 514 -13.35 -0.07 29.19
C VAL A 514 -12.45 -0.27 27.98
N VAL A 515 -11.27 0.33 28.00
CA VAL A 515 -10.21 0.14 27.01
C VAL A 515 -9.45 -1.15 27.32
N LEU A 516 -9.43 -2.07 26.35
CA LEU A 516 -8.67 -3.31 26.37
C LEU A 516 -7.38 -3.18 25.53
N GLY A 517 -6.45 -4.12 25.73
CA GLY A 517 -5.12 -4.13 25.12
C GLY A 517 -3.99 -3.77 26.11
N PRO A 518 -2.76 -3.54 25.64
CA PRO A 518 -2.31 -3.67 24.25
C PRO A 518 -2.41 -5.13 23.77
N GLY A 519 -3.24 -5.39 22.76
CA GLY A 519 -3.45 -6.72 22.18
C GLY A 519 -2.82 -6.82 20.78
N GLY A 520 -2.37 -8.03 20.42
CA GLY A 520 -1.80 -8.34 19.10
C GLY A 520 -2.87 -8.51 18.01
N GLU A 521 -2.44 -8.92 16.80
CA GLU A 521 -3.31 -9.08 15.62
C GLU A 521 -4.54 -9.97 15.84
N GLU A 522 -4.47 -11.01 16.67
CA GLU A 522 -5.60 -11.93 16.89
C GLU A 522 -6.71 -11.35 17.79
N GLU A 523 -6.39 -10.42 18.69
CA GLU A 523 -7.34 -9.92 19.70
C GLU A 523 -7.97 -8.56 19.36
N ALA A 524 -7.26 -7.74 18.56
CA ALA A 524 -7.64 -6.34 18.30
C ALA A 524 -8.09 -6.06 16.86
N HIS A 525 -8.06 -7.06 15.96
CA HIS A 525 -8.44 -6.88 14.56
C HIS A 525 -9.96 -6.77 14.39
N GLY A 526 -10.42 -5.66 13.80
CA GLY A 526 -11.85 -5.40 13.54
C GLY A 526 -12.64 -4.82 14.73
N VAL A 527 -11.99 -4.55 15.86
CA VAL A 527 -12.62 -3.95 17.05
C VAL A 527 -12.23 -2.46 17.14
N ASN A 528 -13.02 -1.61 16.47
CA ASN A 528 -12.74 -0.17 16.34
C ASN A 528 -13.74 0.66 17.14
N TRP A 529 -13.33 1.84 17.61
CA TRP A 529 -14.30 2.85 18.02
C TRP A 529 -14.96 3.41 16.76
N ARG A 530 -16.29 3.39 16.72
CA ARG A 530 -17.10 3.91 15.60
C ARG A 530 -17.86 5.15 16.01
N ILE A 531 -17.86 6.16 15.15
CA ILE A 531 -18.58 7.41 15.36
C ILE A 531 -19.32 7.77 14.07
N ALA A 532 -20.58 8.20 14.18
CA ALA A 532 -21.33 8.76 13.06
C ALA A 532 -21.44 10.29 13.19
N PRO A 533 -20.53 11.08 12.58
CA PRO A 533 -20.59 12.54 12.60
C PRO A 533 -21.81 13.04 11.80
N GLN A 534 -22.69 13.81 12.46
CA GLN A 534 -23.92 14.34 11.83
C GLN A 534 -23.72 15.58 10.93
N MET A 535 -22.52 16.16 10.89
CA MET A 535 -22.22 17.43 10.19
C MET A 535 -21.00 17.29 9.29
N SER A 536 -20.95 18.05 8.18
CA SER A 536 -20.00 17.92 7.05
C SER A 536 -18.51 18.14 7.34
N ARG A 537 -18.15 18.81 8.45
CA ARG A 537 -16.79 18.89 8.99
C ARG A 537 -16.88 18.98 10.50
N THR A 538 -16.08 18.19 11.21
CA THR A 538 -16.13 18.14 12.68
C THR A 538 -14.73 17.86 13.22
N THR A 539 -14.39 18.44 14.36
CA THR A 539 -13.11 18.12 15.03
C THR A 539 -13.36 17.02 16.04
N LEU A 540 -12.73 15.86 15.83
CA LEU A 540 -12.75 14.75 16.76
C LEU A 540 -11.67 14.97 17.82
N ARG A 541 -12.09 15.24 19.06
CA ARG A 541 -11.20 15.28 20.23
C ARG A 541 -11.22 13.94 20.92
N VAL A 542 -10.09 13.26 20.99
CA VAL A 542 -9.92 12.01 21.74
C VAL A 542 -9.11 12.26 23.00
N LYS A 543 -9.59 11.77 24.14
CA LYS A 543 -8.93 11.81 25.45
C LYS A 543 -8.75 10.40 25.99
N LEU A 544 -7.51 9.96 26.10
CA LEU A 544 -7.14 8.69 26.72
C LEU A 544 -6.70 8.93 28.17
N ARG A 545 -7.25 8.14 29.08
CA ARG A 545 -6.81 8.08 30.49
C ARG A 545 -6.19 6.70 30.77
N PRO A 546 -4.88 6.53 30.57
CA PRO A 546 -4.20 5.23 30.67
C PRO A 546 -4.39 4.53 32.02
N ARG A 547 -4.33 5.30 33.12
CA ARG A 547 -4.48 4.78 34.48
C ARG A 547 -5.91 4.34 34.81
N ALA A 548 -6.90 4.95 34.16
CA ALA A 548 -8.32 4.63 34.36
C ALA A 548 -8.85 3.65 33.29
N ARG A 549 -8.00 3.23 32.34
CA ARG A 549 -8.36 2.43 31.15
C ARG A 549 -9.64 2.92 30.47
N ARG A 550 -9.74 4.23 30.34
CA ARG A 550 -10.93 4.90 29.79
C ARG A 550 -10.53 5.80 28.65
N LEU A 551 -11.31 5.76 27.58
CA LEU A 551 -11.19 6.65 26.43
C LEU A 551 -12.50 7.43 26.30
N GLU A 552 -12.38 8.75 26.24
CA GLU A 552 -13.49 9.67 26.01
C GLU A 552 -13.26 10.35 24.67
N TYR A 553 -14.29 10.49 23.85
CA TYR A 553 -14.21 11.21 22.59
C TYR A 553 -15.35 12.21 22.46
N PHE A 554 -15.06 13.35 21.83
CA PHE A 554 -16.00 14.44 21.66
C PHE A 554 -15.95 14.93 20.22
N LEU A 555 -17.12 15.14 19.63
CA LEU A 555 -17.27 15.83 18.36
C LEU A 555 -17.47 17.32 18.64
N LEU A 556 -16.46 18.13 18.31
CA LEU A 556 -16.48 19.58 18.45
C LEU A 556 -16.86 20.22 17.11
N ARG A 557 -17.72 21.23 17.19
CA ARG A 557 -18.10 22.04 16.02
C ARG A 557 -16.99 22.95 15.57
#